data_AF-A0A524HB96-F1
#
_entry.id   AF-A0A524HB96-F1
#
_cell.length_a   1.000
_cell.length_b   1.000
_cell.length_c   1.000
_cell.angle_alpha   90.00
_cell.angle_beta   90.00
_cell.angle_gamma   90.00
#
_symmetry.space_group_name_H-M   'P 1'
#
loop_
_entity.id
_entity.type
_entity.pdbx_description
1 polymer ?
#
loop_
_entity_poly.entity_id
_entity_poly.type
_entity_poly.pdbx_seq_one_letter_code
_entity_poly.pdbx_strand_id
1 'polypeptide(L)'
;MLRMPIKERADWEAKADEFGFKFHSMHGERYWDERAYYQFSLQQIENDLETPTEDVHQMCLAVVESVIADDELMRRFCIPENRWDFVRNSLINGDPSLYSRLDFAYSGKGPARLYENTADTPTSTWESGFWQWLW
;
A
#
# COMPACT_ATOMS: atom_id res chain seq x y z
N MET A 1 -14.18 -13.29 1.15
CA MET A 1 -14.16 -12.18 0.19
C MET A 1 -15.25 -12.42 -0.84
N LEU A 2 -16.27 -11.57 -0.87
CA LEU A 2 -17.36 -11.60 -1.85
C LEU A 2 -17.39 -10.27 -2.59
N ARG A 3 -17.53 -10.30 -3.91
CA ARG A 3 -17.74 -9.09 -4.72
C ARG A 3 -19.23 -8.86 -4.89
N MET A 4 -19.76 -7.78 -4.31
CA MET A 4 -21.18 -7.48 -4.29
C MET A 4 -21.48 -6.35 -5.27
N PRO A 5 -22.38 -6.55 -6.26
CA PRO A 5 -22.78 -5.48 -7.15
C PRO A 5 -23.69 -4.49 -6.42
N ILE A 6 -23.54 -3.20 -6.74
CA ILE A 6 -24.37 -2.12 -6.21
C ILE A 6 -24.58 -1.03 -7.26
N LYS A 7 -25.55 -0.17 -6.99
CA LYS A 7 -25.69 1.08 -7.75
C LYS A 7 -24.66 2.08 -7.22
N GLU A 8 -24.01 2.78 -8.14
CA GLU A 8 -23.11 3.90 -7.84
C GLU A 8 -23.84 4.96 -7.01
N ARG A 9 -23.12 5.70 -6.16
CA ARG A 9 -23.75 6.77 -5.37
C ARG A 9 -24.33 7.83 -6.31
N ALA A 10 -25.44 8.44 -5.90
CA ALA A 10 -26.00 9.54 -6.67
C ALA A 10 -25.00 10.70 -6.75
N ASP A 11 -24.91 11.31 -7.93
CA ASP A 11 -24.11 12.50 -8.24
C ASP A 11 -22.63 12.36 -7.88
N TRP A 12 -22.07 11.15 -8.01
CA TRP A 12 -20.70 10.84 -7.58
C TRP A 12 -19.65 11.68 -8.31
N GLU A 13 -19.84 12.00 -9.59
CA GLU A 13 -18.94 12.88 -10.36
C GLU A 13 -18.97 14.31 -9.81
N ALA A 14 -20.15 14.85 -9.49
CA ALA A 14 -20.27 16.18 -8.91
C ALA A 14 -19.61 16.25 -7.52
N LYS A 15 -19.77 15.20 -6.70
CA LYS A 15 -19.05 15.09 -5.42
C LYS A 15 -17.55 14.96 -5.61
N ALA A 16 -17.10 14.16 -6.58
CA ALA A 16 -15.69 14.01 -6.90
C ALA A 16 -15.10 15.37 -7.28
N ASP A 17 -15.84 16.18 -8.05
CA ASP A 17 -15.45 17.54 -8.37
C ASP A 17 -15.38 18.47 -7.17
N GLU A 18 -16.39 18.43 -6.29
CA GLU A 18 -16.49 19.22 -5.04
C GLU A 18 -15.32 18.93 -4.11
N PHE A 19 -14.97 17.65 -3.93
CA PHE A 19 -13.93 17.19 -3.03
C PHE A 19 -12.53 17.09 -3.67
N GLY A 20 -12.39 17.54 -4.92
CA GLY A 20 -11.10 17.64 -5.60
C GLY A 20 -10.54 16.32 -6.15
N PHE A 21 -11.35 15.28 -6.31
CA PHE A 21 -10.95 13.99 -6.87
C PHE A 21 -10.80 14.03 -8.40
N LYS A 22 -9.86 14.82 -8.91
CA LYS A 22 -9.79 15.13 -10.36
C LYS A 22 -9.39 13.98 -11.28
N PHE A 23 -9.03 12.82 -10.73
CA PHE A 23 -8.57 11.66 -11.49
C PHE A 23 -9.46 10.43 -11.31
N HIS A 24 -10.72 10.64 -10.90
CA HIS A 24 -11.73 9.59 -10.79
C HIS A 24 -12.00 8.83 -12.12
N SER A 25 -11.63 9.43 -13.25
CA SER A 25 -11.62 8.83 -14.58
C SER A 25 -10.34 9.23 -15.32
N MET A 26 -9.68 8.26 -15.94
CA MET A 26 -8.41 8.44 -16.66
C MET A 26 -8.51 7.85 -18.06
N HIS A 27 -8.09 8.60 -19.08
CA HIS A 27 -8.08 8.14 -20.48
C HIS A 27 -9.45 7.64 -21.01
N GLY A 28 -10.56 8.17 -20.50
CA GLY A 28 -11.92 7.73 -20.84
C GLY A 28 -12.39 6.48 -20.09
N GLU A 29 -11.53 5.89 -19.25
CA GLU A 29 -11.83 4.74 -18.41
C GLU A 29 -12.03 5.15 -16.95
N ARG A 30 -12.76 4.32 -16.20
CA ARG A 30 -13.00 4.54 -14.77
C ARG A 30 -11.76 4.16 -13.98
N TYR A 31 -11.20 5.13 -13.27
CA TYR A 31 -10.15 4.86 -12.28
C TYR A 31 -10.77 4.35 -10.98
N TRP A 32 -11.85 5.00 -10.53
CA TRP A 32 -12.63 4.59 -9.35
C TRP A 32 -13.96 3.98 -9.79
N ASP A 33 -14.30 2.78 -9.31
CA ASP A 33 -15.51 2.05 -9.71
C ASP A 33 -16.40 1.72 -8.50
N GLU A 34 -17.56 2.40 -8.43
CA GLU A 34 -18.54 2.22 -7.35
C GLU A 34 -19.65 1.22 -7.69
N ARG A 35 -19.55 0.48 -8.79
CA ARG A 35 -20.57 -0.53 -9.16
C ARG A 35 -20.48 -1.81 -8.34
N ALA A 36 -19.44 -1.95 -7.53
CA ALA A 36 -19.31 -3.07 -6.62
C ALA A 36 -18.46 -2.70 -5.40
N TYR A 37 -18.64 -3.46 -4.33
CA TYR A 37 -17.73 -3.47 -3.19
C TYR A 37 -17.28 -4.89 -2.88
N TYR A 38 -16.18 -5.01 -2.14
CA TYR A 38 -15.69 -6.28 -1.65
C TYR A 38 -16.03 -6.43 -0.17
N GLN A 39 -16.73 -7.50 0.16
CA GLN A 39 -17.08 -7.86 1.53
C GLN A 39 -16.08 -8.89 2.06
N PHE A 40 -15.55 -8.62 3.25
CA PHE A 40 -14.66 -9.51 3.98
C PHE A 40 -15.32 -9.94 5.30
N SER A 41 -15.02 -11.13 5.78
CA SER A 41 -15.28 -11.47 7.19
C SER A 41 -14.18 -10.87 8.06
N LEU A 42 -14.47 -10.66 9.34
CA LEU A 42 -13.47 -10.18 10.30
C LEU A 42 -12.25 -11.11 10.35
N GLN A 43 -12.48 -12.43 10.31
CA GLN A 43 -11.40 -13.43 10.26
C GLN A 43 -10.47 -13.26 9.04
N GLN A 44 -11.01 -12.88 7.88
CA GLN A 44 -10.20 -12.60 6.69
C GLN A 44 -9.39 -11.32 6.84
N ILE A 45 -9.95 -10.31 7.50
CA ILE A 45 -9.25 -9.06 7.76
C ILE A 45 -8.10 -9.32 8.74
N GLU A 46 -8.42 -9.82 9.94
CA GLU A 46 -7.44 -9.95 11.02
C GLU A 46 -6.34 -10.99 10.71
N ASN A 47 -6.73 -12.18 10.23
CA ASN A 47 -5.78 -13.29 10.08
C ASN A 47 -5.17 -13.39 8.69
N ASP A 48 -5.93 -13.10 7.64
CA ASP A 48 -5.44 -13.30 6.27
C ASP A 48 -4.77 -12.03 5.70
N LEU A 49 -5.07 -10.83 6.23
CA LEU A 49 -4.57 -9.56 5.73
C LEU A 49 -3.70 -8.81 6.77
N GLU A 50 -4.25 -8.46 7.94
CA GLU A 50 -3.54 -7.66 8.95
C GLU A 50 -2.33 -8.39 9.51
N THR A 51 -2.49 -9.66 9.92
CA THR A 51 -1.36 -10.45 10.45
C THR A 51 -0.22 -10.59 9.43
N PRO A 52 -0.44 -11.02 8.17
CA PRO A 52 0.62 -11.03 7.16
C PRO A 52 1.20 -9.66 6.83
N THR A 53 0.41 -8.58 6.94
CA THR A 53 0.89 -7.20 6.73
C THR A 53 1.93 -6.84 7.78
N GLU A 54 1.65 -7.09 9.06
CA GLU A 54 2.61 -6.85 10.15
C GLU A 54 3.86 -7.71 10.01
N ASP A 55 3.69 -9.02 9.82
CA ASP A 55 4.81 -9.96 9.68
C ASP A 55 5.74 -9.55 8.52
N VAL A 56 5.16 -9.22 7.36
CA VAL A 56 5.93 -8.77 6.20
C VAL A 56 6.60 -7.43 6.44
N HIS A 57 5.93 -6.49 7.12
CA HIS A 57 6.52 -5.21 7.47
C HIS A 57 7.80 -5.40 8.31
N GLN A 58 7.72 -6.23 9.36
CA GLN A 58 8.88 -6.55 10.20
C GLN A 58 9.98 -7.26 9.40
N MET A 59 9.62 -8.16 8.49
CA MET A 59 10.59 -8.81 7.59
C MET A 59 11.28 -7.79 6.67
N CYS A 60 10.56 -6.79 6.15
CA CYS A 60 11.16 -5.72 5.34
C CYS A 60 12.16 -4.89 6.14
N LEU A 61 11.84 -4.54 7.39
CA LEU A 61 12.76 -3.82 8.28
C LEU A 61 14.03 -4.65 8.56
N ALA A 62 13.89 -5.94 8.85
CA ALA A 62 15.03 -6.84 9.06
C ALA A 62 15.93 -6.97 7.80
N VAL A 63 15.33 -6.95 6.60
CA VAL A 63 16.09 -6.92 5.34
C VAL A 63 16.86 -5.60 5.20
N VAL A 64 16.25 -4.46 5.53
CA VAL A 64 16.91 -3.14 5.51
C VAL A 64 18.15 -3.15 6.40
N GLU A 65 18.03 -3.63 7.64
CA GLU A 65 19.16 -3.75 8.57
C GLU A 65 20.27 -4.64 8.00
N SER A 66 19.90 -5.80 7.45
CA SER A 66 20.85 -6.77 6.89
C SER A 66 21.60 -6.22 5.67
N VAL A 67 20.89 -5.52 4.77
CA VAL A 67 21.47 -4.95 3.55
C VAL A 67 22.39 -3.79 3.88
N ILE A 68 21.99 -2.88 4.77
CA ILE A 68 22.76 -1.69 5.12
C ILE A 68 24.09 -2.04 5.80
N ALA A 69 24.12 -3.15 6.54
CA ALA A 69 25.31 -3.67 7.22
C ALA A 69 26.34 -4.35 6.29
N ASP A 70 25.98 -4.66 5.04
CA ASP A 70 26.82 -5.43 4.11
C ASP A 70 27.03 -4.67 2.78
N ASP A 71 28.25 -4.20 2.54
CA ASP A 71 28.65 -3.50 1.31
C ASP A 71 28.31 -4.30 0.03
N GLU A 72 28.43 -5.63 0.04
CA GLU A 72 28.11 -6.45 -1.13
C GLU A 72 26.61 -6.49 -1.39
N LEU A 73 25.79 -6.54 -0.34
CA LEU A 73 24.34 -6.41 -0.50
C LEU A 73 23.96 -5.00 -0.95
N MET A 74 24.56 -3.95 -0.41
CA MET A 74 24.34 -2.57 -0.87
C MET A 74 24.62 -2.41 -2.37
N ARG A 75 25.69 -3.03 -2.88
CA ARG A 75 25.97 -3.08 -4.34
C ARG A 75 24.91 -3.85 -5.11
N ARG A 76 24.48 -5.01 -4.61
CA ARG A 76 23.43 -5.84 -5.25
C ARG A 76 22.07 -5.16 -5.29
N PHE A 77 21.76 -4.32 -4.30
CA PHE A 77 20.58 -3.45 -4.28
C PHE A 77 20.76 -2.19 -5.14
N CYS A 78 21.88 -2.06 -5.84
CA CYS A 78 22.20 -0.94 -6.73
C CYS A 78 22.18 0.43 -6.03
N ILE A 79 22.48 0.47 -4.73
CA ILE A 79 22.58 1.73 -3.99
C ILE A 79 23.92 2.38 -4.33
N PRO A 80 23.95 3.63 -4.82
CA PRO A 80 25.21 4.30 -5.18
C PRO A 80 26.17 4.40 -3.99
N GLU A 81 27.44 4.02 -4.18
CA GLU A 81 28.45 3.98 -3.09
C GLU A 81 28.61 5.33 -2.38
N ASN A 82 28.51 6.45 -3.12
CA ASN A 82 28.56 7.79 -2.56
C ASN A 82 27.34 8.18 -1.69
N ARG A 83 26.35 7.29 -1.54
CA ARG A 83 25.18 7.45 -0.67
C ARG A 83 25.18 6.49 0.53
N TRP A 84 26.12 5.57 0.63
CA TRP A 84 26.08 4.53 1.67
C TRP A 84 26.11 5.10 3.09
N ASP A 85 27.00 6.07 3.34
CA ASP A 85 27.06 6.73 4.66
C ASP A 85 25.75 7.43 5.00
N PHE A 86 25.09 8.06 4.03
CA PHE A 86 23.79 8.70 4.24
C PHE A 86 22.72 7.68 4.65
N VAL A 87 22.59 6.58 3.91
CA VAL A 87 21.61 5.52 4.20
C VAL A 87 21.89 4.86 5.56
N ARG A 88 23.15 4.59 5.88
CA ARG A 88 23.58 4.05 7.18
C ARG A 88 23.24 4.97 8.33
N ASN A 89 23.56 6.25 8.19
CA ASN A 89 23.29 7.24 9.22
C ASN A 89 21.78 7.39 9.46
N SER A 90 20.96 7.31 8.41
CA SER A 90 19.50 7.35 8.54
C SER A 90 18.96 6.22 9.42
N LEU A 91 19.46 5.00 9.22
CA LEU A 91 19.12 3.84 10.07
C LEU A 91 19.61 4.02 11.51
N ILE A 92 20.86 4.46 11.71
CA ILE A 92 21.44 4.68 13.05
C ILE A 92 20.67 5.75 13.84
N ASN A 93 20.20 6.80 13.15
CA ASN A 93 19.41 7.86 13.74
C ASN A 93 17.96 7.44 14.04
N GLY A 94 17.50 6.32 13.47
CA GLY A 94 16.11 5.89 13.57
C GLY A 94 15.17 6.84 12.85
N ASP A 95 15.57 7.39 11.70
CA ASP A 95 14.73 8.30 10.92
C ASP A 95 13.40 7.60 10.57
N PRO A 96 12.25 8.22 10.88
CA PRO A 96 10.97 7.54 10.77
C PRO A 96 10.51 7.41 9.31
N SER A 97 9.92 6.27 8.97
CA SER A 97 9.02 6.15 7.82
C SER A 97 7.60 6.49 8.24
N LEU A 98 6.89 7.28 7.44
CA LEU A 98 5.52 7.71 7.76
C LEU A 98 4.50 6.58 7.53
N TYR A 99 4.57 5.93 6.36
CA TYR A 99 3.73 4.79 5.98
C TYR A 99 4.32 4.08 4.77
N SER A 100 3.83 2.86 4.49
CA SER A 100 4.11 2.10 3.27
C SER A 100 2.83 1.50 2.71
N ARG A 101 2.83 1.18 1.41
CA ARG A 101 1.73 0.45 0.77
C ARG A 101 2.23 -0.93 0.35
N LEU A 102 1.57 -1.98 0.84
CA LEU A 102 1.89 -3.36 0.54
C LEU A 102 0.88 -3.91 -0.47
N ASP A 103 1.38 -4.41 -1.60
CA ASP A 103 0.54 -4.98 -2.64
C ASP A 103 0.53 -6.50 -2.50
N PHE A 104 -0.66 -7.06 -2.31
CA PHE A 104 -0.85 -8.48 -1.99
C PHE A 104 -1.68 -9.22 -3.05
N ALA A 105 -1.32 -10.47 -3.30
CA ALA A 105 -2.21 -11.47 -3.88
C ALA A 105 -3.05 -12.11 -2.78
N TYR A 106 -4.38 -12.01 -2.89
CA TYR A 106 -5.28 -12.64 -1.93
C TYR A 106 -6.48 -13.29 -2.61
N SER A 107 -6.68 -14.58 -2.31
CA SER A 107 -7.75 -15.39 -2.93
C SER A 107 -9.06 -15.40 -2.13
N GLY A 108 -9.10 -14.76 -0.95
CA GLY A 108 -10.18 -14.93 0.02
C GLY A 108 -10.00 -16.16 0.92
N LYS A 109 -8.91 -16.91 0.79
CA LYS A 109 -8.59 -18.10 1.59
C LYS A 109 -7.11 -18.13 1.96
N GLY A 110 -6.84 -18.16 3.27
CA GLY A 110 -5.49 -18.27 3.81
C GLY A 110 -4.69 -16.97 3.66
N PRO A 111 -3.45 -16.91 4.16
CA PRO A 111 -2.71 -15.66 4.26
C PRO A 111 -2.40 -15.07 2.88
N ALA A 112 -2.52 -13.75 2.79
CA ALA A 112 -2.12 -12.98 1.63
C ALA A 112 -0.62 -13.13 1.32
N ARG A 113 -0.26 -12.99 0.04
CA ARG A 113 1.12 -13.17 -0.44
C ARG A 113 1.63 -11.88 -1.06
N LEU A 114 2.78 -11.40 -0.57
CA LEU A 114 3.36 -10.14 -1.00
C LEU A 114 3.80 -10.17 -2.46
N TYR A 115 3.49 -9.11 -3.20
CA TYR A 115 4.14 -8.78 -4.47
C TYR A 115 5.21 -7.71 -4.28
N GLU A 116 4.85 -6.57 -3.68
CA GLU A 116 5.77 -5.45 -3.46
C GLU A 116 5.45 -4.67 -2.18
N ASN A 117 6.47 -4.00 -1.66
CA ASN A 117 6.36 -3.01 -0.59
C ASN A 117 6.79 -1.64 -1.14
N THR A 118 5.80 -0.79 -1.48
CA THR A 118 6.04 0.59 -1.89
C THR A 118 6.23 1.46 -0.63
N ALA A 119 7.48 1.59 -0.16
CA ALA A 119 7.81 2.31 1.07
C ALA A 119 8.39 3.73 0.85
N ASP A 120 8.74 4.10 -0.39
CA ASP A 120 9.35 5.40 -0.72
C ASP A 120 8.27 6.44 -1.07
N THR A 121 7.44 6.15 -2.08
CA THR A 121 6.35 7.03 -2.53
C THR A 121 4.99 6.32 -2.57
N PRO A 122 4.49 5.81 -1.44
CA PRO A 122 3.20 5.14 -1.40
C PRO A 122 2.04 6.09 -1.74
N THR A 123 1.13 5.66 -2.61
CA THR A 123 -0.10 6.40 -2.97
C THR A 123 -1.34 5.76 -2.33
N SER A 124 -2.53 6.23 -2.68
CA SER A 124 -3.83 5.63 -2.33
C SER A 124 -4.42 5.98 -0.95
N THR A 125 -3.71 6.72 -0.09
CA THR A 125 -4.23 7.15 1.22
C THR A 125 -5.42 8.10 1.10
N TRP A 126 -5.45 8.96 0.08
CA TRP A 126 -6.56 9.88 -0.15
C TRP A 126 -7.83 9.09 -0.53
N GLU A 127 -7.69 8.11 -1.41
CA GLU A 127 -8.77 7.24 -1.85
C GLU A 127 -9.30 6.41 -0.69
N SER A 128 -8.45 5.67 0.03
CA SER A 128 -8.88 4.76 1.10
C SER A 128 -9.27 5.46 2.40
N GLY A 129 -8.56 6.54 2.75
CA GLY A 129 -8.74 7.23 4.02
C GLY A 129 -9.84 8.30 4.01
N PHE A 130 -10.18 8.86 2.84
CA PHE A 130 -11.16 9.94 2.73
C PHE A 130 -12.29 9.61 1.75
N TRP A 131 -11.98 9.32 0.48
CA TRP A 131 -13.03 9.15 -0.52
C TRP A 131 -13.92 7.92 -0.29
N GLN A 132 -13.29 6.82 0.14
CA GLN A 132 -13.96 5.59 0.53
C GLN A 132 -14.76 5.76 1.85
N TRP A 133 -14.37 6.69 2.73
CA TRP A 133 -15.14 7.03 3.94
C TRP A 133 -16.40 7.85 3.63
N LEU A 134 -16.38 8.66 2.57
CA LEU A 134 -17.55 9.40 2.09
C LEU A 134 -18.58 8.51 1.37
N TRP A 135 -18.21 7.27 1.04
CA TRP A 135 -19.04 6.29 0.34
C TRP A 135 -20.03 5.61 1.28
#